data_AF-A0A1S7BGB9-F1
#
_entry.id   AF-A0A1S7BGB9-F1
#
_cell.length_a   1.000
_cell.length_b   1.000
_cell.length_c   1.000
_cell.angle_alpha   90.00
_cell.angle_beta   90.00
_cell.angle_gamma   90.00
#
_symmetry.space_group_name_H-M   'P 1'
#
loop_
_entity.id
_entity.type
_entity.pdbx_description
1 polymer ?
#
loop_
_entity_poly.entity_id
_entity_poly.type
_entity_poly.pdbx_seq_one_letter_code
_entity_poly.pdbx_strand_id
1 'polypeptide(L)'
;MKVEKIDVLSFVLMDLERLDPVRVMIENYEPGKGRITITCFGKAWTAAWFAMGGDTVQEFIKRVSNEYLIGYFDPKMRSTVDDDNDANLLFVKSEIIKLRRQKEIDAYKARKMWDEAETAEDVKANCCDYVIGNELLNLFGDDPWYAKWPSVPNPEYQYLDRVINAVRDGMAEMERAA
;
A
#
# COMPACT_ATOMS: atom_id res chain seq x y z
N MET A 1 -36.55 -21.38 5.31
CA MET A 1 -35.33 -20.81 5.95
C MET A 1 -34.55 -21.97 6.54
N LYS A 2 -33.28 -22.14 6.16
CA LYS A 2 -32.38 -23.13 6.77
C LYS A 2 -31.36 -22.34 7.60
N VAL A 3 -31.18 -22.73 8.85
CA VAL A 3 -30.22 -22.13 9.78
C VAL A 3 -29.13 -23.16 10.02
N GLU A 4 -27.88 -22.75 9.91
CA GLU A 4 -26.72 -23.60 10.16
C GLU A 4 -25.82 -22.90 11.18
N LYS A 5 -25.37 -23.68 12.16
CA LYS A 5 -24.42 -23.21 13.17
C LYS A 5 -23.02 -23.51 12.66
N ILE A 6 -22.14 -22.52 12.75
CA ILE A 6 -20.71 -22.67 12.44
C ILE A 6 -19.89 -22.42 13.68
N ASP A 7 -18.77 -23.13 13.80
CA ASP A 7 -17.78 -22.88 14.84
C ASP A 7 -16.72 -21.90 14.29
N VAL A 8 -16.31 -20.96 15.15
CA VAL A 8 -15.37 -19.90 14.81
C VAL A 8 -14.22 -19.95 15.80
N LEU A 9 -12.99 -20.02 15.29
CA LEU A 9 -11.82 -19.76 16.12
C LEU A 9 -11.66 -18.25 16.27
N SER A 10 -11.72 -17.74 17.50
CA SER A 10 -11.48 -16.32 17.76
C SER A 10 -10.52 -16.12 18.92
N PHE A 11 -9.59 -15.18 18.74
CA PHE A 11 -8.60 -14.81 19.74
C PHE A 11 -8.21 -13.34 19.60
N VAL A 12 -7.59 -12.80 20.65
CA VAL A 12 -7.10 -11.42 20.70
C VAL A 12 -5.64 -11.44 21.11
N LEU A 13 -4.83 -10.73 20.36
CA LEU A 13 -3.43 -10.48 20.67
C LEU A 13 -3.32 -9.14 21.37
N MET A 14 -2.66 -9.12 22.53
CA MET A 14 -2.47 -7.96 23.39
C MET A 14 -0.97 -7.74 23.62
N ASP A 15 -0.61 -6.57 24.16
CA ASP A 15 0.77 -6.21 24.51
C ASP A 15 1.76 -6.33 23.33
N LEU A 16 1.30 -5.99 22.13
CA LEU A 16 2.12 -5.98 20.91
C LEU A 16 2.91 -4.68 20.78
N GLU A 17 4.17 -4.77 20.33
CA GLU A 17 4.98 -3.59 20.10
C GLU A 17 4.43 -2.77 18.91
N ARG A 18 4.05 -1.50 19.16
CA ARG A 18 3.58 -0.53 18.15
C ARG A 18 2.36 -1.00 17.35
N LEU A 19 1.51 -1.83 17.93
CA LEU A 19 0.21 -2.25 17.40
C LEU A 19 -0.84 -2.18 18.51
N ASP A 20 -2.03 -1.71 18.15
CA ASP A 20 -3.22 -1.89 18.99
C ASP A 20 -3.58 -3.38 19.11
N PRO A 21 -4.43 -3.75 20.09
CA PRO A 21 -4.90 -5.12 20.21
C PRO A 21 -5.49 -5.65 18.89
N VAL A 22 -4.95 -6.77 18.42
CA VAL A 22 -5.36 -7.40 17.17
C VAL A 22 -6.35 -8.51 17.47
N ARG A 23 -7.60 -8.35 17.05
CA ARG A 23 -8.63 -9.40 17.18
C ARG A 23 -8.76 -10.15 15.87
N VAL A 24 -8.75 -11.48 15.97
CA VAL A 24 -8.80 -12.40 14.83
C VAL A 24 -10.01 -13.32 14.97
N MET A 25 -10.68 -13.57 13.85
CA MET A 25 -11.75 -14.54 13.71
C MET A 25 -11.48 -15.38 12.47
N ILE A 26 -11.43 -16.71 12.63
CA ILE A 26 -11.16 -17.67 11.56
C ILE A 26 -12.32 -18.66 11.48
N GLU A 27 -12.81 -18.84 10.26
CA GLU A 27 -13.89 -19.74 9.91
C GLU A 27 -13.39 -20.74 8.88
N ASN A 28 -13.30 -22.01 9.26
CA ASN A 28 -13.03 -23.10 8.33
C ASN A 28 -14.38 -23.69 7.89
N TYR A 29 -14.78 -23.46 6.65
CA TYR A 29 -16.06 -23.93 6.12
C TYR A 29 -16.03 -25.42 5.80
N GLU A 30 -14.99 -25.84 5.09
CA GLU A 30 -14.67 -27.23 4.74
C GLU A 30 -13.17 -27.30 4.35
N PRO A 31 -12.55 -28.48 4.19
CA PRO A 31 -11.14 -28.58 3.81
C PRO A 31 -10.83 -27.74 2.55
N GLY A 32 -9.86 -26.83 2.66
CA GLY A 32 -9.49 -25.93 1.58
C GLY A 32 -10.39 -24.70 1.39
N LYS A 33 -11.41 -24.47 2.23
CA LYS A 33 -12.31 -23.31 2.14
C LYS A 33 -12.55 -22.64 3.49
N GLY A 34 -12.42 -21.32 3.52
CA GLY A 34 -12.65 -20.58 4.76
C GLY A 34 -12.49 -19.08 4.61
N ARG A 35 -12.59 -18.40 5.75
CA ARG A 35 -12.51 -16.96 5.88
C ARG A 35 -11.70 -16.57 7.11
N ILE A 36 -11.02 -15.45 7.01
CA ILE A 36 -10.44 -14.74 8.15
C ILE A 36 -11.00 -13.31 8.20
N THR A 37 -11.23 -12.81 9.41
CA THR A 37 -11.43 -11.40 9.69
C THR A 37 -10.43 -10.96 10.76
N ILE A 38 -9.67 -9.91 10.47
CA ILE A 38 -8.71 -9.29 11.36
C ILE A 38 -9.21 -7.88 11.66
N THR A 39 -9.20 -7.48 12.93
CA THR A 39 -9.57 -6.13 13.36
C THR A 39 -8.46 -5.55 14.22
N CYS A 40 -8.07 -4.31 13.93
CA CYS A 40 -7.05 -3.57 14.67
C CYS A 40 -7.24 -2.07 14.44
N PHE A 41 -7.16 -1.25 15.49
CA PHE A 41 -7.30 0.22 15.45
C PHE A 41 -8.47 0.72 14.57
N GLY A 42 -9.69 0.26 14.83
CA GLY A 42 -10.89 0.67 14.09
C GLY A 42 -10.95 0.23 12.61
N LYS A 43 -9.92 -0.47 12.12
CA LYS A 43 -9.88 -1.08 10.78
C LYS A 43 -10.25 -2.56 10.88
N ALA A 44 -10.83 -3.07 9.79
CA ALA A 44 -11.18 -4.47 9.63
C ALA A 44 -10.76 -4.95 8.24
N TRP A 45 -10.10 -6.10 8.17
CA TRP A 45 -9.73 -6.75 6.93
C TRP A 45 -10.32 -8.16 6.92
N THR A 46 -11.08 -8.45 5.88
CA THR A 46 -11.72 -9.75 5.69
C THR A 46 -11.32 -10.33 4.35
N ALA A 47 -10.87 -11.58 4.35
CA ALA A 47 -10.55 -12.31 3.14
C ALA A 47 -11.13 -13.73 3.24
N ALA A 48 -11.55 -14.27 2.10
CA ALA A 48 -12.06 -15.62 2.00
C ALA A 48 -11.40 -16.33 0.83
N TRP A 49 -11.13 -17.61 1.02
CA TRP A 49 -10.55 -18.49 0.01
C TRP A 49 -11.39 -19.74 -0.10
N PHE A 50 -11.59 -20.21 -1.32
CA PHE A 50 -12.42 -21.38 -1.62
C PHE A 50 -11.65 -22.49 -2.36
N ALA A 51 -10.32 -22.35 -2.44
CA ALA A 51 -9.41 -23.26 -3.11
C ALA A 51 -7.99 -23.22 -2.48
N MET A 52 -7.88 -23.51 -1.19
CA MET A 52 -6.60 -23.51 -0.45
C MET A 52 -5.82 -24.84 -0.54
N GLY A 53 -6.23 -25.76 -1.41
CA GLY A 53 -5.50 -27.04 -1.61
C GLY A 53 -5.72 -28.08 -0.51
N GLY A 54 -6.77 -27.93 0.30
CA GLY A 54 -7.08 -28.81 1.44
C GLY A 54 -6.67 -28.21 2.80
N ASP A 55 -5.80 -27.21 2.80
CA ASP A 55 -5.36 -26.49 4.00
C ASP A 55 -6.54 -25.89 4.77
N THR A 56 -6.39 -25.81 6.10
CA THR A 56 -7.15 -24.87 6.94
C THR A 56 -6.71 -23.43 6.65
N VAL A 57 -7.53 -22.45 7.04
CA VAL A 57 -7.18 -21.03 6.92
C VAL A 57 -5.88 -20.72 7.68
N GLN A 58 -5.66 -21.33 8.85
CA GLN A 58 -4.45 -21.13 9.66
C GLN A 58 -3.19 -21.59 8.93
N GLU A 59 -3.21 -22.80 8.37
CA GLU A 59 -2.10 -23.36 7.58
C GLU A 59 -1.84 -22.52 6.33
N PHE A 60 -2.91 -22.14 5.62
CA PHE A 60 -2.81 -21.34 4.41
C PHE A 60 -2.16 -19.98 4.69
N ILE A 61 -2.62 -19.24 5.70
CA ILE A 61 -2.10 -17.92 6.06
C ILE A 61 -0.64 -18.00 6.49
N LYS A 62 -0.22 -19.05 7.21
CA LYS A 62 1.18 -19.26 7.59
C LYS A 62 2.08 -19.54 6.38
N ARG A 63 1.53 -20.14 5.31
CA ARG A 63 2.29 -20.57 4.12
C ARG A 63 2.48 -19.50 3.05
N VAL A 64 1.49 -18.64 2.82
CA VAL A 64 1.53 -17.65 1.72
C VAL A 64 2.30 -16.38 2.08
N SER A 65 2.65 -15.52 1.12
CA SER A 65 3.36 -14.26 1.40
C SER A 65 2.43 -13.18 1.97
N ASN A 66 3.00 -12.20 2.68
CA ASN A 66 2.23 -11.03 3.14
C ASN A 66 1.71 -10.21 1.97
N GLU A 67 2.50 -10.06 0.89
CA GLU A 67 2.05 -9.38 -0.33
C GLU A 67 0.76 -9.99 -0.89
N TYR A 68 0.68 -11.32 -0.95
CA TYR A 68 -0.52 -12.01 -1.39
C TYR A 68 -1.72 -11.72 -0.47
N LEU A 69 -1.51 -11.80 0.85
CA LEU A 69 -2.58 -11.55 1.82
C LEU A 69 -3.05 -10.10 1.80
N ILE A 70 -2.12 -9.14 1.72
CA ILE A 70 -2.43 -7.72 1.60
C ILE A 70 -3.23 -7.47 0.33
N GLY A 71 -2.88 -8.08 -0.80
CA GLY A 71 -3.65 -7.97 -2.05
C GLY A 71 -5.09 -8.51 -1.94
N TYR A 72 -5.36 -9.44 -1.03
CA TYR A 72 -6.73 -9.89 -0.74
C TYR A 72 -7.46 -8.97 0.23
N PHE A 73 -6.75 -8.39 1.20
CA PHE A 73 -7.33 -7.50 2.20
C PHE A 73 -7.60 -6.09 1.66
N ASP A 74 -6.71 -5.57 0.83
CA ASP A 74 -6.85 -4.28 0.14
C ASP A 74 -6.19 -4.36 -1.25
N PRO A 75 -6.96 -4.73 -2.29
CA PRO A 75 -6.45 -4.88 -3.66
C PRO A 75 -5.90 -3.58 -4.29
N LYS A 76 -6.23 -2.41 -3.71
CA LYS A 76 -5.79 -1.11 -4.22
C LYS A 76 -4.56 -0.59 -3.48
N MET A 77 -4.21 -1.20 -2.34
CA MET A 77 -3.06 -0.80 -1.55
C MET A 77 -1.77 -1.16 -2.28
N ARG A 78 -0.97 -0.14 -2.57
CA ARG A 78 0.36 -0.29 -3.15
C ARG A 78 1.40 -0.41 -2.05
N SER A 79 2.48 -1.16 -2.32
CA SER A 79 3.62 -1.29 -1.41
C SER A 79 4.46 -0.03 -1.30
N THR A 80 4.35 0.86 -2.29
CA THR A 80 4.96 2.19 -2.29
C THR A 80 3.92 3.26 -2.62
N VAL A 81 4.19 4.48 -2.15
CA VAL A 81 3.46 5.70 -2.49
C VAL A 81 4.46 6.74 -3.00
N ASP A 82 3.95 7.78 -3.64
CA ASP A 82 4.80 8.93 -4.00
C ASP A 82 5.47 9.50 -2.75
N ASP A 83 6.72 9.91 -2.91
CA ASP A 83 7.46 10.60 -1.87
C ASP A 83 6.88 12.02 -1.66
N ASP A 84 7.41 12.73 -0.65
CA ASP A 84 6.99 14.07 -0.34
C ASP A 84 7.22 15.09 -1.47
N ASN A 85 6.60 16.26 -1.33
CA ASN A 85 6.69 17.32 -2.33
C ASN A 85 8.13 17.83 -2.51
N ASP A 86 8.98 17.76 -1.48
CA ASP A 86 10.37 18.20 -1.56
C ASP A 86 11.19 17.26 -2.45
N ALA A 87 11.03 15.95 -2.29
CA ALA A 87 11.62 14.94 -3.17
C ALA A 87 11.13 15.10 -4.62
N ASN A 88 9.83 15.31 -4.81
CA ASN A 88 9.23 15.57 -6.11
C ASN A 88 9.78 16.85 -6.75
N LEU A 89 10.00 17.91 -5.96
CA LEU A 89 10.58 19.18 -6.42
C LEU A 89 12.03 19.01 -6.88
N LEU A 90 12.84 18.26 -6.12
CA LEU A 90 14.21 17.94 -6.52
C LEU A 90 14.23 17.16 -7.84
N PHE A 91 13.33 16.20 -8.00
CA PHE A 91 13.18 15.43 -9.23
C PHE A 91 12.83 16.34 -10.43
N VAL A 92 11.82 17.19 -10.29
CA VAL A 92 11.40 18.18 -11.31
C VAL A 92 12.55 19.11 -11.70
N LYS A 93 13.24 19.69 -10.71
CA LYS A 93 14.41 20.55 -10.95
C LYS A 93 15.52 19.83 -11.70
N SER A 94 15.75 18.55 -11.41
CA SER A 94 16.75 17.75 -12.13
C SER A 94 16.40 17.57 -13.61
N GLU A 95 15.11 17.37 -13.93
CA GLU A 95 14.65 17.22 -15.31
C GLU A 95 14.73 18.55 -16.07
N ILE A 96 14.37 19.68 -15.45
CA ILE A 96 14.55 21.02 -16.04
C ILE A 96 16.03 21.26 -16.41
N ILE A 97 16.96 20.93 -15.50
CA ILE A 97 18.40 21.06 -15.75
C ILE A 97 18.83 20.16 -16.91
N LYS A 98 18.32 18.92 -16.96
CA LYS A 98 18.62 17.97 -18.03
C LYS A 98 18.18 18.49 -19.40
N LEU A 99 16.91 18.92 -19.54
CA LEU A 99 16.40 19.48 -20.79
C LEU A 99 17.17 20.74 -21.21
N ARG A 100 17.53 21.60 -20.24
CA ARG A 100 18.34 22.79 -20.51
C ARG A 100 19.73 22.45 -21.03
N ARG A 101 20.39 21.44 -20.46
CA ARG A 101 21.71 20.94 -20.92
C ARG A 101 21.64 20.31 -22.31
N GLN A 102 20.53 19.64 -22.62
CA GLN A 102 20.26 19.04 -23.92
C GLN A 102 19.82 20.07 -24.98
N LYS A 103 19.56 21.32 -24.56
CA LYS A 103 19.05 22.42 -25.40
C LYS A 103 17.65 22.18 -25.96
N GLU A 104 16.88 21.28 -25.34
CA GLU A 104 15.45 21.07 -25.63
C GLU A 104 14.62 22.26 -25.17
N ILE A 105 15.09 22.98 -24.15
CA ILE A 105 14.51 24.24 -23.68
C ILE A 105 15.58 25.35 -23.59
N ASP A 106 15.15 26.59 -23.80
CA ASP A 106 15.99 27.77 -23.65
C ASP A 106 16.11 28.21 -22.18
N ALA A 107 16.92 29.25 -21.94
CA ALA A 107 17.15 29.76 -20.59
C ALA A 107 15.91 30.42 -19.98
N TYR A 108 15.06 31.03 -20.81
CA TYR A 108 13.86 31.73 -20.35
C TYR A 108 12.79 30.73 -19.91
N LYS A 109 12.53 29.72 -20.73
CA LYS A 109 11.60 28.63 -20.44
C LYS A 109 12.05 27.82 -19.22
N ALA A 110 13.35 27.51 -19.12
CA ALA A 110 13.90 26.83 -17.95
C ALA A 110 13.70 27.65 -16.66
N ARG A 111 13.91 28.97 -16.72
CA ARG A 111 13.69 29.86 -15.56
C ARG A 111 12.22 29.87 -15.13
N LYS A 112 11.29 30.00 -16.07
CA LYS A 112 9.85 29.96 -15.80
C LYS A 112 9.41 28.65 -15.14
N MET A 113 9.80 27.51 -15.71
CA MET A 113 9.52 26.19 -15.13
C MET A 113 10.11 26.06 -13.72
N TRP A 114 11.32 26.58 -13.50
CA TRP A 114 11.96 26.55 -12.18
C TRP A 114 11.19 27.36 -11.15
N ASP A 115 10.82 28.60 -11.48
CA ASP A 115 10.08 29.48 -10.58
C ASP A 115 8.69 28.89 -10.25
N GLU A 116 7.99 28.35 -11.24
CA GLU A 116 6.69 27.70 -11.03
C GLU A 116 6.80 26.48 -10.11
N ALA A 117 7.81 25.63 -10.32
CA ALA A 117 8.05 24.47 -9.47
C ALA A 117 8.35 24.86 -8.02
N GLU A 118 9.14 25.91 -7.77
CA GLU A 118 9.45 26.38 -6.41
C GLU A 118 8.25 26.91 -5.64
N THR A 119 7.24 27.43 -6.35
CA THR A 119 6.02 27.98 -5.75
C THR A 119 4.88 26.97 -5.64
N ALA A 120 5.06 25.75 -6.15
CA ALA A 120 4.02 24.73 -6.19
C ALA A 120 3.79 24.08 -4.82
N GLU A 121 2.55 24.09 -4.35
CA GLU A 121 2.14 23.30 -3.17
C GLU A 121 2.22 21.80 -3.45
N ASP A 122 1.86 21.38 -4.66
CA ASP A 122 2.03 20.04 -5.19
C ASP A 122 2.65 20.13 -6.59
N VAL A 123 3.96 19.96 -6.66
CA VAL A 123 4.70 20.06 -7.92
C VAL A 123 4.36 18.90 -8.87
N LYS A 124 3.98 17.74 -8.33
CA LYS A 124 3.61 16.59 -9.14
C LYS A 124 2.26 16.83 -9.82
N ALA A 125 1.28 17.35 -9.09
CA ALA A 125 0.01 17.78 -9.67
C ALA A 125 0.24 18.80 -10.78
N ASN A 126 1.08 19.81 -10.56
CA ASN A 126 1.40 20.77 -11.61
C ASN A 126 2.09 20.13 -12.83
N CYS A 127 2.89 19.09 -12.66
CA CYS A 127 3.47 18.38 -13.81
C CYS A 127 2.46 17.46 -14.53
N CYS A 128 1.45 16.94 -13.82
CA CYS A 128 0.60 15.87 -14.32
C CYS A 128 -0.81 16.30 -14.73
N ASP A 129 -1.33 17.37 -14.14
CA ASP A 129 -2.69 17.86 -14.36
C ASP A 129 -2.72 18.97 -15.40
N TYR A 130 -3.71 18.90 -16.29
CA TYR A 130 -3.90 19.91 -17.31
C TYR A 130 -4.49 21.20 -16.73
N VAL A 131 -3.64 22.21 -16.58
CA VAL A 131 -4.04 23.57 -16.21
C VAL A 131 -3.53 24.56 -17.25
N ILE A 132 -4.41 25.41 -17.77
CA ILE A 132 -4.07 26.43 -18.76
C ILE A 132 -3.01 27.39 -18.19
N GLY A 133 -1.92 27.57 -18.93
CA GLY A 133 -0.82 28.48 -18.55
C GLY A 133 0.26 27.87 -17.67
N ASN A 134 0.14 26.58 -17.33
CA ASN A 134 1.12 25.82 -16.58
C ASN A 134 2.37 25.55 -17.44
N GLU A 135 3.52 26.04 -16.99
CA GLU A 135 4.77 25.91 -17.74
C GLU A 135 5.39 24.51 -17.60
N LEU A 136 4.99 23.72 -16.59
CA LEU A 136 5.48 22.38 -16.25
C LEU A 136 4.77 21.23 -16.99
N LEU A 137 3.61 21.46 -17.61
CA LEU A 137 2.78 20.43 -18.25
C LEU A 137 3.55 19.52 -19.23
N ASN A 138 4.50 20.09 -19.97
CA ASN A 138 5.27 19.36 -21.00
C ASN A 138 6.65 18.91 -20.52
N LEU A 139 6.96 19.02 -19.22
CA LEU A 139 8.29 18.71 -18.68
C LEU A 139 8.68 17.25 -18.92
N PHE A 140 7.71 16.33 -18.81
CA PHE A 140 7.94 14.89 -18.94
C PHE A 140 7.35 14.28 -20.23
N GLY A 141 6.94 15.12 -21.19
CA GLY A 141 6.27 14.68 -22.40
C GLY A 141 4.80 14.28 -22.16
N ASP A 142 4.32 13.29 -22.90
CA ASP A 142 2.88 12.97 -22.99
C ASP A 142 2.32 12.21 -21.79
N ASP A 143 3.17 11.59 -20.96
CA ASP A 143 2.73 10.77 -19.83
C ASP A 143 3.52 11.04 -18.54
N PRO A 144 3.36 12.24 -17.95
CA PRO A 144 4.09 12.69 -16.76
C PRO A 144 3.83 11.80 -15.54
N TRP A 145 2.70 11.09 -15.48
CA TRP A 145 2.37 10.18 -14.38
C TRP A 145 3.36 9.00 -14.25
N TYR A 146 4.03 8.61 -15.34
CA TYR A 146 5.01 7.51 -15.34
C TYR A 146 6.46 7.97 -15.39
N ALA A 147 6.74 9.24 -15.08
CA ALA A 147 8.07 9.84 -15.09
C ALA A 147 9.07 9.26 -14.05
N LYS A 148 8.74 8.13 -13.39
CA LYS A 148 9.52 7.55 -12.28
C LYS A 148 9.70 8.54 -11.12
N TRP A 149 8.59 9.12 -10.69
CA TRP A 149 8.54 9.94 -9.49
C TRP A 149 9.20 9.24 -8.30
N PRO A 150 9.90 9.99 -7.43
CA PRO A 150 10.36 9.50 -6.15
C PRO A 150 9.24 8.78 -5.41
N SER A 151 9.55 7.65 -4.80
CA SER A 151 8.57 6.85 -4.05
C SER A 151 9.19 6.27 -2.80
N VAL A 152 8.37 6.15 -1.77
CA VAL A 152 8.73 5.61 -0.45
C VAL A 152 7.84 4.41 -0.11
N PRO A 153 8.28 3.53 0.81
CA PRO A 153 7.42 2.47 1.32
C PRO A 153 6.11 3.04 1.88
N ASN A 154 4.98 2.42 1.53
CA ASN A 154 3.68 2.86 1.99
C ASN A 154 3.51 2.53 3.49
N PRO A 155 3.32 3.52 4.38
CA PRO A 155 3.16 3.28 5.80
C PRO A 155 1.95 2.40 6.14
N GLU A 156 0.86 2.50 5.37
CA GLU A 156 -0.34 1.68 5.54
C GLU A 156 -0.10 0.22 5.17
N TYR A 157 0.68 0.00 4.10
CA TYR A 157 1.12 -1.35 3.71
C TYR A 157 2.01 -1.97 4.78
N GLN A 158 2.99 -1.20 5.28
CA GLN A 158 3.87 -1.65 6.37
C GLN A 158 3.12 -1.89 7.68
N TYR A 159 2.03 -1.16 7.93
CA TYR A 159 1.17 -1.39 9.08
C TYR A 159 0.43 -2.72 8.96
N LEU A 160 -0.22 -2.98 7.82
CA LEU A 160 -0.93 -4.24 7.59
C LEU A 160 0.04 -5.45 7.57
N ASP A 161 1.24 -5.27 7.03
CA ASP A 161 2.31 -6.29 7.08
C ASP A 161 2.62 -6.71 8.53
N ARG A 162 2.81 -5.73 9.43
CA ARG A 162 3.04 -5.99 10.86
C ARG A 162 1.84 -6.67 11.52
N VAL A 163 0.62 -6.26 11.20
CA VAL A 163 -0.60 -6.90 11.71
C VAL A 163 -0.64 -8.38 11.28
N ILE A 164 -0.37 -8.69 10.02
CA ILE A 164 -0.37 -10.08 9.51
C ILE A 164 0.71 -10.92 10.22
N ASN A 165 1.91 -10.37 10.41
CA ASN A 165 2.99 -11.05 11.13
C ASN A 165 2.57 -11.34 12.58
N ALA A 166 1.99 -10.37 13.29
CA ALA A 166 1.48 -10.58 14.64
C ALA A 166 0.40 -11.69 14.69
N VAL A 167 -0.50 -11.74 13.71
CA VAL A 167 -1.50 -12.81 13.60
C VAL A 167 -0.86 -14.19 13.44
N ARG A 168 0.22 -14.31 12.64
CA ARG A 168 0.97 -15.57 12.51
C ARG A 168 1.66 -15.98 13.79
N ASP A 169 2.34 -15.05 14.44
CA ASP A 169 3.03 -15.29 15.71
C ASP A 169 2.02 -15.74 16.78
N GLY A 170 0.85 -15.10 16.81
CA GLY A 170 -0.27 -15.48 17.66
C GLY A 170 -0.75 -16.91 17.41
N MET A 171 -0.94 -17.31 16.15
CA MET A 171 -1.31 -18.68 15.80
C MET A 171 -0.23 -19.69 16.23
N ALA A 172 1.04 -19.37 16.01
CA ALA A 172 2.15 -20.24 16.39
C ALA A 172 2.31 -20.36 17.92
N GLU A 173 2.02 -19.31 18.69
CA GLU A 173 1.99 -19.38 20.15
C GLU A 173 0.85 -20.26 20.66
N MET A 174 -0.35 -20.13 20.09
CA MET A 174 -1.49 -20.97 20.44
C MET A 174 -1.21 -22.46 20.17
N GLU A 175 -0.53 -22.78 19.08
CA GLU A 175 -0.13 -24.16 18.74
C GLU A 175 0.92 -24.73 19.69
N ARG A 176 1.81 -23.88 20.25
CA ARG A 176 2.79 -24.30 21.26
C ARG A 176 2.18 -24.51 22.64
N ALA A 177 1.08 -23.81 22.93
CA ALA A 177 0.39 -23.89 24.21
C ALA A 177 -0.66 -25.02 24.29
N ALA A 178 -0.97 -25.68 23.16
CA ALA A 178 -1.93 -26.78 23.05
C ALA A 178 -1.27 -28.15 23.25
#